data_AF-A0A8H7VN81-F1
#
_entry.id   AF-A0A8H7VN81-F1
#
_cell.length_a   1.000
_cell.length_b   1.000
_cell.length_c   1.000
_cell.angle_alpha   90.00
_cell.angle_beta   90.00
_cell.angle_gamma   90.00
#
_symmetry.space_group_name_H-M   'P 1'
#
loop_
_entity.id
_entity.type
_entity.pdbx_description
1 polymer ?
#
loop_
_entity_poly.entity_id
_entity_poly.type
_entity_poly.pdbx_seq_one_letter_code
_entity_poly.pdbx_strand_id
1 'polypeptide(L)'
;MTATPPSDVVITQYELKCQSDAGKKLSTSQIKNGIINEIQINRNYTAAEELFQDLLATLTAKKVTYGQLKQGHQKVFRYREVDIANFQRSIAKIVQQAPNPPKALHYANLLLNEVDPPLRDEKIENTVLIHLIKLYSRHGGDYLDKGLDFVKIGVERELARTPKTLRPMHYLPENAFEVTCTPILRYHQMKFSRNGLSLESWQPKTF
;
A
#
# COMPACT_ATOMS: atom_id res chain seq x y z
N MET A 1 22.69 35.25 -9.97
CA MET A 1 21.69 34.34 -10.56
C MET A 1 22.01 32.94 -10.08
N THR A 2 21.38 32.50 -8.99
CA THR A 2 21.51 31.13 -8.49
C THR A 2 20.62 30.23 -9.32
N ALA A 3 21.23 29.39 -10.16
CA ALA A 3 20.51 28.39 -10.92
C ALA A 3 19.80 27.45 -9.95
N THR A 4 18.48 27.37 -10.05
CA THR A 4 17.68 26.34 -9.41
C THR A 4 18.15 24.99 -9.95
N PRO A 5 18.63 24.05 -9.12
CA PRO A 5 19.06 22.75 -9.61
C PRO A 5 17.87 22.03 -10.25
N PRO A 6 18.08 21.25 -11.33
CA PRO A 6 16.99 20.55 -12.00
C PRO A 6 16.27 19.65 -10.98
N SER A 7 14.97 19.87 -10.83
CA SER A 7 14.08 18.96 -10.15
C SER A 7 14.06 17.64 -10.92
N ASP A 8 14.25 16.54 -10.20
CA ASP A 8 14.19 15.15 -10.67
C ASP A 8 15.54 14.56 -11.14
N VAL A 9 16.53 14.57 -10.26
CA VAL A 9 17.58 13.55 -10.31
C VAL A 9 16.91 12.19 -10.13
N VAL A 10 16.87 11.39 -11.21
CA VAL A 10 16.45 10.00 -11.15
C VAL A 10 17.47 9.28 -10.27
N ILE A 11 17.04 8.87 -9.09
CA ILE A 11 17.86 8.08 -8.16
C ILE A 11 17.51 6.62 -8.40
N THR A 12 18.49 5.85 -8.85
CA THR A 12 18.44 4.39 -9.05
C THR A 12 18.96 3.64 -7.82
N GLN A 13 18.70 2.33 -7.74
CA GLN A 13 19.28 1.46 -6.73
C GLN A 13 20.82 1.50 -6.78
N TYR A 14 21.40 1.45 -7.98
CA TYR A 14 22.85 1.47 -8.16
C TYR A 14 23.47 2.73 -7.54
N GLU A 15 22.89 3.91 -7.81
CA GLU A 15 23.40 5.17 -7.26
C GLU A 15 23.26 5.25 -5.74
N LEU A 16 22.16 4.73 -5.18
CA LEU A 16 21.99 4.63 -3.74
C LEU A 16 23.04 3.71 -3.11
N LYS A 17 23.33 2.58 -3.77
CA LYS A 17 24.37 1.65 -3.32
C LYS A 17 25.75 2.29 -3.35
N CYS A 18 26.13 2.97 -4.44
CA CYS A 18 27.39 3.71 -4.50
C CYS A 18 27.51 4.79 -3.41
N GLN A 19 26.41 5.47 -3.07
CA GLN A 19 26.40 6.44 -1.96
C GLN A 19 26.60 5.75 -0.61
N SER A 20 25.92 4.63 -0.38
CA SER A 20 26.05 3.84 0.84
C SER A 20 27.48 3.29 1.01
N ASP A 21 28.05 2.73 -0.05
CA ASP A 21 29.42 2.18 -0.07
C ASP A 21 30.47 3.28 0.15
N ALA A 22 30.18 4.52 -0.26
CA ALA A 22 30.97 5.71 0.06
C ALA A 22 30.75 6.23 1.50
N GLY A 23 30.04 5.49 2.35
CA GLY A 23 29.77 5.84 3.75
C GLY A 23 28.66 6.88 3.95
N LYS A 24 27.91 7.26 2.91
CA LYS A 24 26.80 8.22 3.05
C LYS A 24 25.57 7.53 3.61
N LYS A 25 25.02 8.06 4.70
CA LYS A 25 23.77 7.57 5.27
C LYS A 25 22.58 7.99 4.41
N LEU A 26 21.88 7.00 3.84
CA LEU A 26 20.70 7.24 3.03
C LEU A 26 19.51 7.69 3.87
N SER A 27 18.77 8.70 3.40
CA SER A 27 17.49 9.09 3.99
C SER A 27 16.36 8.18 3.49
N THR A 28 15.32 8.00 4.30
CA THR A 28 14.11 7.25 3.92
C THR A 28 13.42 7.84 2.69
N SER A 29 13.54 9.15 2.48
CA SER A 29 13.01 9.83 1.30
C SER A 29 13.76 9.46 0.03
N GLN A 30 15.10 9.35 0.09
CA GLN A 30 15.93 8.89 -1.03
C GLN A 30 15.62 7.43 -1.38
N ILE A 31 15.53 6.56 -0.37
CA ILE A 31 15.20 5.14 -0.58
C ILE A 31 13.80 5.01 -1.20
N LYS A 32 12.79 5.70 -0.65
CA LYS A 32 11.43 5.73 -1.20
C LYS A 32 11.39 6.23 -2.65
N ASN A 33 12.17 7.27 -2.99
CA ASN A 33 12.25 7.75 -4.37
C ASN A 33 12.89 6.70 -5.28
N GLY A 34 13.95 6.03 -4.83
CA GLY A 34 14.56 4.91 -5.54
C GLY A 34 13.56 3.79 -5.82
N ILE A 35 12.79 3.35 -4.82
CA ILE A 35 11.73 2.34 -4.99
C ILE A 35 10.74 2.74 -6.08
N ILE A 36 10.28 4.00 -6.05
CA ILE A 36 9.32 4.51 -7.03
C ILE A 36 9.95 4.54 -8.44
N ASN A 37 11.19 4.99 -8.57
CA ASN A 37 11.90 5.07 -9.85
C ASN A 37 12.15 3.68 -10.44
N GLU A 38 12.63 2.73 -9.65
CA GLU A 38 12.86 1.36 -10.11
C GLU A 38 11.57 0.73 -10.65
N ILE A 39 10.44 0.97 -9.96
CA ILE A 39 9.13 0.46 -10.37
C ILE A 39 8.58 1.16 -11.62
N GLN A 40 8.63 2.49 -11.66
CA GLN A 40 7.92 3.27 -12.67
C GLN A 40 8.73 3.51 -13.93
N ILE A 41 10.03 3.76 -13.77
CA ILE A 41 10.94 4.14 -14.86
C ILE A 41 11.67 2.89 -15.35
N ASN A 42 12.37 2.19 -14.46
CA ASN A 42 13.24 1.08 -14.86
C ASN A 42 12.50 -0.26 -15.02
N ARG A 43 11.25 -0.34 -14.54
CA ARG A 43 10.44 -1.58 -14.51
C ARG A 43 11.16 -2.74 -13.79
N ASN A 44 12.05 -2.42 -12.87
CA ASN A 44 12.85 -3.38 -12.12
C ASN A 44 12.24 -3.59 -10.73
N TYR A 45 11.32 -4.54 -10.64
CA TYR A 45 10.66 -4.85 -9.36
C TYR A 45 11.64 -5.39 -8.33
N THR A 46 12.58 -6.25 -8.72
CA THR A 46 13.57 -6.84 -7.81
C THR A 46 14.42 -5.77 -7.13
N ALA A 47 14.94 -4.79 -7.88
CA ALA A 47 15.69 -3.68 -7.31
C ALA A 47 14.84 -2.84 -6.34
N ALA A 48 13.55 -2.65 -6.65
CA ALA A 48 12.63 -1.97 -5.76
C ALA A 48 12.36 -2.74 -4.46
N GLU A 49 12.31 -4.08 -4.52
CA GLU A 49 12.19 -4.92 -3.32
C GLU A 49 13.43 -4.80 -2.43
N GLU A 50 14.62 -4.83 -3.02
CA GLU A 50 15.89 -4.66 -2.28
C GLU A 50 15.92 -3.31 -1.56
N LEU A 51 15.57 -2.22 -2.26
CA LEU A 51 15.43 -0.90 -1.65
C LEU A 51 14.34 -0.85 -0.58
N PHE A 52 13.26 -1.60 -0.73
CA PHE A 52 12.22 -1.70 0.30
C PHE A 52 12.73 -2.41 1.55
N GLN A 53 13.56 -3.44 1.42
CA GLN A 53 14.23 -4.08 2.56
C GLN A 53 15.21 -3.12 3.23
N ASP A 54 15.97 -2.33 2.47
CA ASP A 54 16.84 -1.29 3.02
C ASP A 54 16.06 -0.22 3.80
N LEU A 55 14.86 0.13 3.32
CA LEU A 55 13.95 1.03 4.02
C LEU A 55 13.50 0.43 5.36
N LEU A 56 13.08 -0.83 5.37
CA LEU A 56 12.67 -1.55 6.60
C LEU A 56 13.82 -1.63 7.61
N ALA A 57 15.03 -1.99 7.16
CA ALA A 57 16.22 -2.04 8.00
C ALA A 57 16.53 -0.65 8.60
N THR A 58 16.44 0.41 7.79
CA THR A 58 16.65 1.79 8.22
C THR A 58 15.63 2.23 9.27
N LEU A 59 14.35 1.86 9.12
CA LEU A 59 13.29 2.18 10.07
C LEU A 59 13.44 1.39 11.37
N THR A 60 13.85 0.13 11.27
CA THR A 60 14.10 -0.74 12.43
C THR A 60 15.27 -0.24 13.26
N ALA A 61 16.36 0.18 12.62
CA ALA A 61 17.52 0.78 13.30
C ALA A 61 17.18 2.11 14.01
N LYS A 62 16.14 2.82 13.55
CA LYS A 62 15.64 4.07 14.15
C LYS A 62 14.59 3.83 15.24
N LYS A 63 14.21 2.58 15.54
CA LYS A 63 13.15 2.24 16.49
C LYS A 63 13.58 2.63 17.91
N VAL A 64 13.24 3.85 18.34
CA VAL A 64 13.43 4.31 19.71
C VAL A 64 12.27 3.80 20.56
N THR A 65 12.56 2.93 21.53
CA THR A 65 11.57 2.45 22.50
C THR A 65 11.51 3.43 23.67
N TYR A 66 10.39 4.14 23.84
CA TYR A 66 10.15 4.91 25.06
C TYR A 66 9.47 4.02 26.11
N GLY A 67 9.78 4.31 27.39
CA GLY A 67 9.54 3.43 28.53
C GLY A 67 8.11 2.90 28.72
N GLN A 68 8.02 1.86 29.55
CA GLN A 68 6.76 1.23 29.93
C GLN A 68 5.84 2.22 30.64
N LEU A 69 4.69 2.55 30.03
CA LEU A 69 3.61 3.20 30.75
C LEU A 69 3.10 2.24 31.84
N LYS A 70 3.13 2.70 33.09
CA LYS A 70 2.65 1.98 34.27
C LYS A 70 1.12 1.86 34.25
N GLN A 71 0.51 1.21 33.24
CA GLN A 71 -0.91 0.78 33.26
C GLN A 71 -1.34 -0.01 32.01
N GLY A 72 -0.45 -0.84 31.46
CA GLY A 72 -0.73 -1.68 30.30
C GLY A 72 0.39 -1.56 29.28
N HIS A 73 0.95 -2.70 28.90
CA HIS A 73 2.16 -2.79 28.09
C HIS A 73 1.94 -2.30 26.65
N GLN A 74 1.92 -0.99 26.41
CA GLN A 74 2.00 -0.44 25.06
C GLN A 74 3.39 0.17 24.87
N LYS A 75 4.25 -0.53 24.10
CA LYS A 75 5.50 0.04 23.62
C LYS A 75 5.14 1.16 22.64
N VAL A 76 5.45 2.41 22.98
CA VAL A 76 5.23 3.54 22.07
C VAL A 76 6.51 3.75 21.26
N PHE A 77 6.43 3.44 19.95
CA PHE A 77 7.51 3.71 19.01
C PHE A 77 7.37 5.12 18.45
N ARG A 78 8.47 5.89 18.47
CA ARG A 78 8.47 7.24 17.90
C ARG A 78 9.15 7.23 16.54
N TYR A 79 8.34 7.33 15.48
CA TYR A 79 8.80 7.60 14.12
C TYR A 79 8.54 9.06 13.76
N ARG A 80 9.36 9.65 12.90
CA ARG A 80 9.05 10.97 12.32
C ARG A 80 7.92 10.79 11.30
N GLU A 81 7.03 11.77 11.18
CA GLU A 81 5.92 11.73 10.21
C GLU A 81 6.41 11.46 8.78
N VAL A 82 7.54 12.04 8.41
CA VAL A 82 8.19 11.80 7.11
C VAL A 82 8.62 10.33 6.93
N ASP A 83 9.07 9.66 7.98
CA ASP A 83 9.47 8.25 7.92
C ASP A 83 8.23 7.35 7.76
N ILE A 84 7.13 7.67 8.47
CA ILE A 84 5.82 7.00 8.34
C ILE A 84 5.28 7.15 6.91
N ALA A 85 5.21 8.38 6.41
CA ALA A 85 4.69 8.66 5.07
C ALA A 85 5.54 7.99 3.98
N ASN A 86 6.87 7.97 4.13
CA ASN A 86 7.77 7.28 3.22
C ASN A 86 7.53 5.76 3.24
N PHE A 87 7.39 5.16 4.41
CA PHE A 87 7.08 3.73 4.54
C PHE A 87 5.75 3.39 3.86
N GLN A 88 4.67 4.07 4.25
CA GLN A 88 3.32 3.82 3.75
C GLN A 88 3.24 3.98 2.23
N ARG A 89 3.92 5.00 1.66
CA ARG A 89 3.97 5.18 0.20
C ARG A 89 4.75 4.07 -0.49
N SER A 90 5.85 3.61 0.09
CA SER A 90 6.67 2.52 -0.48
C SER A 90 5.92 1.19 -0.46
N ILE A 91 5.33 0.77 0.66
CA ILE A 91 4.59 -0.51 0.75
C ILE A 91 3.37 -0.51 -0.18
N ALA A 92 2.62 0.60 -0.26
CA ALA A 92 1.52 0.72 -1.21
C ALA A 92 2.01 0.53 -2.65
N LYS A 93 3.17 1.10 -3.01
CA LYS A 93 3.73 0.98 -4.36
C LYS A 93 4.20 -0.44 -4.68
N ILE A 94 4.88 -1.09 -3.73
CA ILE A 94 5.36 -2.47 -3.82
C ILE A 94 4.19 -3.44 -4.03
N VAL A 95 3.10 -3.29 -3.28
CA VAL A 95 1.89 -4.11 -3.45
C VAL A 95 1.21 -3.82 -4.79
N GLN A 96 1.04 -2.54 -5.14
CA GLN A 96 0.36 -2.13 -6.38
C GLN A 96 1.01 -2.72 -7.65
N GLN A 97 2.33 -2.79 -7.64
CA GLN A 97 3.16 -3.12 -8.80
C GLN A 97 3.80 -4.50 -8.68
N ALA A 98 3.33 -5.32 -7.74
CA ALA A 98 3.85 -6.68 -7.60
C ALA A 98 3.63 -7.48 -8.90
N PRO A 99 4.60 -8.33 -9.28
CA PRO A 99 4.57 -9.07 -10.53
C PRO A 99 3.45 -10.11 -10.58
N ASN A 100 3.00 -10.59 -9.42
CA ASN A 100 1.92 -11.56 -9.31
C ASN A 100 1.17 -11.44 -7.96
N PRO A 101 -0.05 -11.99 -7.85
CA PRO A 101 -0.87 -11.91 -6.63
C PRO A 101 -0.22 -12.53 -5.38
N PRO A 102 0.46 -13.69 -5.42
CA PRO A 102 1.19 -14.23 -4.27
C PRO A 102 2.24 -13.26 -3.71
N LYS A 103 2.97 -12.56 -4.58
CA LYS A 103 3.99 -11.60 -4.16
C LYS A 103 3.39 -10.38 -3.47
N ALA A 104 2.29 -9.84 -4.00
CA ALA A 104 1.57 -8.75 -3.33
C ALA A 104 1.01 -9.18 -1.98
N LEU A 105 0.48 -10.41 -1.89
CA LEU A 105 -0.06 -10.94 -0.65
C LEU A 105 1.02 -11.12 0.42
N HIS A 106 2.22 -11.56 0.03
CA HIS A 106 3.37 -11.62 0.94
C HIS A 106 3.63 -10.25 1.61
N TYR A 107 3.66 -9.18 0.82
CA TYR A 107 3.87 -7.82 1.36
C TYR A 107 2.70 -7.28 2.17
N ALA A 108 1.47 -7.62 1.81
CA ALA A 108 0.30 -7.30 2.63
C ALA A 108 0.34 -8.02 3.98
N ASN A 109 0.77 -9.29 4.01
CA ASN A 109 0.94 -10.05 5.24
C ASN A 109 2.07 -9.49 6.12
N LEU A 110 3.19 -9.07 5.50
CA LEU A 110 4.26 -8.37 6.22
C LEU A 110 3.72 -7.11 6.90
N LEU A 111 2.94 -6.29 6.17
CA LEU A 111 2.31 -5.11 6.76
C LEU A 111 1.42 -5.48 7.94
N LEU A 112 0.52 -6.45 7.79
CA LEU A 112 -0.50 -6.77 8.81
C LEU A 112 0.08 -7.46 10.06
N ASN A 113 1.13 -8.26 9.92
CA ASN A 113 1.64 -9.11 10.99
C ASN A 113 2.95 -8.62 11.61
N GLU A 114 3.78 -7.89 10.86
CA GLU A 114 5.14 -7.54 11.29
C GLU A 114 5.33 -6.03 11.51
N VAL A 115 4.41 -5.19 11.03
CA VAL A 115 4.53 -3.73 11.13
C VAL A 115 3.62 -3.18 12.23
N ASP A 116 4.25 -2.63 13.26
CA ASP A 116 3.57 -1.97 14.38
C ASP A 116 3.05 -0.57 14.00
N PRO A 117 1.97 -0.07 14.63
CA PRO A 117 1.68 1.35 14.65
C PRO A 117 2.87 2.16 15.20
N PRO A 118 3.11 3.40 14.71
CA PRO A 118 2.32 4.18 13.75
C PRO A 118 2.70 3.98 12.26
N LEU A 119 3.61 3.06 11.93
CA LEU A 119 3.93 2.79 10.51
C LEU A 119 2.74 2.17 9.79
N ARG A 120 1.97 1.35 10.51
CA ARG A 120 0.69 0.81 10.11
C ARG A 120 -0.46 1.58 10.73
N ASP A 121 -1.45 1.91 9.90
CA ASP A 121 -2.74 2.45 10.28
C ASP A 121 -3.84 1.89 9.36
N GLU A 122 -5.10 2.14 9.70
CA GLU A 122 -6.24 1.67 8.91
C GLU A 122 -6.21 2.20 7.47
N LYS A 123 -5.69 3.42 7.26
CA LYS A 123 -5.65 4.07 5.95
C LYS A 123 -4.71 3.34 4.99
N ILE A 124 -3.52 2.95 5.44
CA ILE A 124 -2.59 2.18 4.61
C ILE A 124 -3.08 0.75 4.39
N GLU A 125 -3.69 0.12 5.39
CA GLU A 125 -4.28 -1.22 5.23
C GLU A 125 -5.38 -1.23 4.16
N ASN A 126 -6.29 -0.25 4.18
CA ASN A 126 -7.34 -0.08 3.17
C ASN A 126 -6.76 0.18 1.77
N THR A 127 -5.69 0.97 1.69
CA THR A 127 -4.99 1.25 0.42
C THR A 127 -4.37 -0.03 -0.16
N VAL A 128 -3.71 -0.83 0.68
CA VAL A 128 -3.11 -2.11 0.30
C VAL A 128 -4.19 -3.11 -0.14
N LEU A 129 -5.32 -3.18 0.56
CA LEU A 129 -6.46 -4.01 0.18
C LEU A 129 -6.99 -3.66 -1.22
N ILE A 130 -7.20 -2.36 -1.51
CA ILE A 130 -7.62 -1.91 -2.84
C ILE A 130 -6.59 -2.31 -3.90
N HIS A 131 -5.29 -2.17 -3.61
CA HIS A 131 -4.25 -2.60 -4.54
C HIS A 131 -4.22 -4.11 -4.79
N LEU A 132 -4.48 -4.92 -3.76
CA LEU A 132 -4.66 -6.38 -3.93
C LEU A 132 -5.83 -6.68 -4.86
N ILE A 133 -7.03 -6.13 -4.60
CA ILE A 133 -8.21 -6.35 -5.44
C ILE A 133 -7.91 -6.00 -6.91
N LYS A 134 -7.25 -4.86 -7.14
CA LYS A 134 -6.84 -4.45 -8.49
C LYS A 134 -5.87 -5.43 -9.14
N LEU A 135 -4.94 -6.00 -8.38
CA LEU A 135 -3.96 -6.95 -8.89
C LEU A 135 -4.60 -8.30 -9.24
N TYR A 136 -5.45 -8.83 -8.35
CA TYR A 136 -6.19 -10.07 -8.56
C TYR A 136 -7.13 -9.95 -9.78
N SER A 137 -7.83 -8.81 -9.89
CA SER A 137 -8.67 -8.50 -11.05
C SER A 137 -7.89 -8.50 -12.37
N ARG A 138 -6.66 -7.95 -12.39
CA ARG A 138 -5.82 -7.90 -13.60
C ARG A 138 -5.33 -9.27 -14.05
N HIS A 139 -5.12 -10.21 -13.12
CA HIS A 139 -4.60 -11.54 -13.44
C HIS A 139 -5.68 -12.50 -13.94
N GLY A 140 -6.96 -12.28 -13.60
CA GLY A 140 -8.06 -13.08 -14.13
C GLY A 140 -8.07 -14.54 -13.64
N GLY A 141 -8.90 -15.38 -14.27
CA GLY A 141 -9.03 -16.81 -13.94
C GLY A 141 -9.36 -17.05 -12.47
N ASP A 142 -8.73 -18.04 -11.86
CA ASP A 142 -8.89 -18.42 -10.45
C ASP A 142 -8.59 -17.26 -9.47
N TYR A 143 -7.88 -16.22 -9.89
CA TYR A 143 -7.67 -15.03 -9.06
C TYR A 143 -8.92 -14.16 -8.95
N LEU A 144 -9.91 -14.28 -9.84
CA LEU A 144 -11.18 -13.57 -9.69
C LEU A 144 -12.00 -14.15 -8.53
N ASP A 145 -11.92 -15.47 -8.31
CA ASP A 145 -12.57 -16.13 -7.18
C ASP A 145 -11.96 -15.67 -5.86
N LYS A 146 -10.62 -15.76 -5.74
CA LYS A 146 -9.89 -15.26 -4.57
C LYS A 146 -10.04 -13.75 -4.38
N GLY A 147 -10.15 -13.01 -5.48
CA GLY A 147 -10.40 -11.58 -5.51
C GLY A 147 -11.69 -11.21 -4.77
N LEU A 148 -12.73 -12.05 -4.86
CA LEU A 148 -14.01 -11.82 -4.21
C LEU A 148 -13.90 -11.78 -2.69
N ASP A 149 -13.03 -12.59 -2.08
CA ASP A 149 -12.83 -12.58 -0.63
C ASP A 149 -12.24 -11.25 -0.15
N PHE A 150 -11.30 -10.67 -0.90
CA PHE A 150 -10.82 -9.31 -0.61
C PHE A 150 -11.91 -8.25 -0.78
N VAL A 151 -12.82 -8.41 -1.74
CA VAL A 151 -13.98 -7.52 -1.89
C VAL A 151 -14.90 -7.63 -0.66
N LYS A 152 -15.18 -8.83 -0.16
CA LYS A 152 -15.99 -9.04 1.05
C LYS A 152 -15.35 -8.37 2.27
N ILE A 153 -14.04 -8.55 2.47
CA ILE A 153 -13.30 -7.84 3.53
C ILE A 153 -13.45 -6.32 3.40
N GLY A 154 -13.38 -5.79 2.17
CA GLY A 154 -13.58 -4.36 1.96
C GLY A 154 -14.99 -3.88 2.27
N VAL A 155 -16.01 -4.71 2.05
CA VAL A 155 -17.40 -4.43 2.47
C VAL A 155 -17.55 -4.45 3.99
N GLU A 156 -16.96 -5.42 4.67
CA GLU A 156 -16.94 -5.50 6.14
C GLU A 156 -16.25 -4.28 6.77
N ARG A 157 -15.25 -3.73 6.10
CA ARG A 157 -14.58 -2.47 6.47
C ARG A 157 -15.33 -1.22 5.99
N GLU A 158 -16.55 -1.37 5.51
CA GLU A 158 -17.41 -0.31 4.99
C GLU A 158 -16.78 0.52 3.86
N LEU A 159 -15.89 -0.04 3.04
CA LEU A 159 -15.19 0.73 1.99
C LEU A 159 -16.08 1.09 0.79
N ALA A 160 -17.17 0.37 0.56
CA ALA A 160 -18.19 0.69 -0.44
C ALA A 160 -19.32 1.58 0.10
N ARG A 161 -19.33 1.88 1.40
CA ARG A 161 -20.41 2.67 2.00
C ARG A 161 -20.36 4.11 1.51
N THR A 162 -21.43 4.56 0.87
CA THR A 162 -21.61 5.97 0.50
C THR A 162 -21.61 6.83 1.77
N PRO A 163 -20.65 7.77 1.94
CA PRO A 163 -20.57 8.55 3.16
C PRO A 163 -21.81 9.46 3.30
N LYS A 164 -22.43 9.49 4.48
CA LYS A 164 -23.34 10.60 4.87
C LYS A 164 -22.56 11.82 5.36
N THR A 165 -21.28 11.63 5.72
CA THR A 165 -20.37 12.63 6.28
C THR A 165 -18.96 12.37 5.76
N LEU A 166 -18.23 13.45 5.43
CA LEU A 166 -16.86 13.46 4.90
C LEU A 166 -15.95 12.53 5.69
N ARG A 167 -15.49 11.44 5.06
CA ARG A 167 -14.41 10.61 5.60
C ARG A 167 -13.10 11.42 5.58
N PRO A 168 -12.16 11.17 6.52
CA PRO A 168 -10.82 11.74 6.41
C PRO A 168 -10.24 11.42 5.04
N MET A 169 -9.79 12.44 4.30
CA MET A 169 -9.33 12.30 2.91
C MET A 169 -8.40 11.08 2.74
N HIS A 170 -8.92 10.06 2.06
CA HIS A 170 -8.09 9.01 1.48
C HIS A 170 -7.29 9.60 0.32
N TYR A 171 -6.10 9.07 0.03
CA TYR A 171 -5.33 9.46 -1.17
C TYR A 171 -5.97 8.94 -2.46
N LEU A 172 -7.04 8.15 -2.34
CA LEU A 172 -7.75 7.54 -3.45
C LEU A 172 -9.10 8.26 -3.64
N PRO A 173 -9.59 8.35 -4.89
CA PRO A 173 -10.94 8.83 -5.17
C PRO A 173 -11.99 8.17 -4.28
N GLU A 174 -13.06 8.88 -3.92
CA GLU A 174 -14.12 8.36 -3.03
C GLU A 174 -14.72 7.04 -3.54
N ASN A 175 -14.75 6.83 -4.85
CA ASN A 175 -15.26 5.63 -5.51
C ASN A 175 -14.16 4.60 -5.88
N ALA A 176 -12.92 4.79 -5.43
CA ALA A 176 -11.80 3.96 -5.87
C ALA A 176 -11.98 2.48 -5.53
N PHE A 177 -12.57 2.19 -4.37
CA PHE A 177 -12.91 0.83 -3.98
C PHE A 177 -13.93 0.21 -4.95
N GLU A 178 -15.07 0.89 -5.17
CA GLU A 178 -16.14 0.40 -6.05
C GLU A 178 -15.65 0.14 -7.49
N VAL A 179 -14.92 1.11 -8.05
CA VAL A 179 -14.35 1.00 -9.40
C VAL A 179 -13.39 -0.18 -9.50
N THR A 180 -12.56 -0.38 -8.47
CA THR A 180 -11.58 -1.47 -8.45
C THR A 180 -12.24 -2.84 -8.33
N CYS A 181 -13.37 -2.95 -7.63
CA CYS A 181 -14.10 -4.21 -7.46
C CYS A 181 -14.91 -4.61 -8.69
N THR A 182 -15.23 -3.68 -9.59
CA THR A 182 -16.16 -3.89 -10.71
C THR A 182 -15.84 -5.13 -11.56
N PRO A 183 -14.60 -5.41 -11.97
CA PRO A 183 -14.34 -6.58 -12.81
C PRO A 183 -14.60 -7.91 -12.09
N ILE A 184 -14.21 -8.00 -10.80
CA ILE A 184 -14.47 -9.19 -9.97
C ILE A 184 -15.97 -9.36 -9.75
N LEU A 185 -16.67 -8.29 -9.40
CA LEU A 185 -18.12 -8.34 -9.18
C LEU A 185 -18.88 -8.74 -10.46
N ARG A 186 -18.50 -8.22 -11.61
CA ARG A 186 -19.09 -8.62 -12.90
C ARG A 186 -18.88 -10.10 -13.21
N TYR A 187 -17.68 -10.62 -12.98
CA TYR A 187 -17.37 -12.04 -13.17
C TYR A 187 -18.29 -12.93 -12.31
N HIS A 188 -18.54 -12.53 -11.07
CA HIS A 188 -19.41 -13.24 -10.12
C HIS A 188 -20.91 -12.92 -10.27
N GLN A 189 -21.29 -12.08 -11.23
CA GLN A 189 -22.67 -11.56 -11.36
C GLN A 189 -23.19 -10.95 -10.05
N MET A 190 -22.36 -10.16 -9.39
CA MET A 190 -22.66 -9.48 -8.13
C MET A 190 -22.60 -7.96 -8.32
N LYS A 191 -23.19 -7.25 -7.37
CA LYS A 191 -23.12 -5.79 -7.23
C LYS A 191 -23.10 -5.42 -5.75
N PHE A 192 -22.66 -4.21 -5.43
CA PHE A 192 -22.88 -3.66 -4.09
C PHE A 192 -24.38 -3.39 -3.88
N SER A 193 -24.85 -3.60 -2.65
CA SER A 193 -26.15 -3.11 -2.23
C SER A 193 -26.21 -1.59 -2.26
N ARG A 194 -27.41 -1.02 -2.25
CA ARG A 194 -27.62 0.43 -2.38
C ARG A 194 -26.89 1.26 -1.31
N ASN A 195 -26.66 0.70 -0.13
CA ASN A 195 -25.94 1.35 0.97
C ASN A 195 -24.46 0.95 1.05
N GLY A 196 -23.99 0.07 0.17
CA GLY A 196 -22.61 -0.39 0.11
C GLY A 196 -22.17 -1.31 1.26
N LEU A 197 -23.11 -1.82 2.06
CA LEU A 197 -22.82 -2.64 3.25
C LEU A 197 -22.91 -4.15 3.00
N SER A 198 -23.31 -4.55 1.80
CA SER A 198 -23.44 -5.95 1.42
C SER A 198 -23.24 -6.12 -0.09
N LEU A 199 -23.10 -7.37 -0.51
CA LEU A 199 -23.12 -7.74 -1.92
C LEU A 199 -24.44 -8.44 -2.25
N GLU A 200 -24.98 -8.15 -3.43
CA GLU A 200 -26.23 -8.71 -3.93
C GLU A 200 -26.00 -9.36 -5.30
N SER A 201 -26.75 -10.42 -5.60
CA SER A 201 -26.77 -10.99 -6.95
C SER A 201 -27.33 -9.98 -7.95
N TRP A 202 -26.66 -9.82 -9.08
CA TRP A 202 -27.16 -9.08 -10.22
C TRP A 202 -28.15 -9.96 -10.99
N GLN A 203 -29.44 -9.82 -10.69
CA GLN A 203 -30.48 -10.37 -11.57
C GLN A 203 -30.72 -9.37 -12.71
N PRO A 204 -30.42 -9.71 -13.97
CA PRO A 204 -30.91 -8.91 -15.08
C PRO A 204 -32.44 -8.96 -15.05
N LYS A 205 -33.10 -7.79 -15.08
CA LYS A 205 -34.54 -7.75 -15.29
C LYS A 205 -34.81 -8.36 -16.66
N THR A 206 -35.34 -9.57 -16.69
CA THR A 206 -35.98 -10.13 -17.88
C THR A 206 -37.20 -9.27 -18.14
N PHE A 207 -37.15 -8.46 -19.20
CA PHE A 207 -38.29 -7.73 -19.73
C PHE A 207 -39.09 -8.63 -20.65
#